data_AF-A0A2P5DSM6-F1
#
_entry.id   AF-A0A2P5DSM6-F1
#
_cell.length_a   1.000
_cell.length_b   1.000
_cell.length_c   1.000
_cell.angle_alpha   90.00
_cell.angle_beta   90.00
_cell.angle_gamma   90.00
#
_symmetry.space_group_name_H-M   'P 1'
#
loop_
_entity.id
_entity.type
_entity.pdbx_description
1 polymer ?
#
loop_
_entity_poly.entity_id
_entity_poly.type
_entity_poly.pdbx_seq_one_letter_code
_entity_poly.pdbx_strand_id
1 'polypeptide(L)'
;MYQNHVTPLKTLTRIFLIQVGTAENVTKTRSDINCWQRPEDMEYPRPVSSCDSSAASDLAGEIVAALSAASIAFKEESDYSKKLVKTAEELFDLASRKDPSQQGTYTRLDDCGREARNFYNSSGYLDELVWGGTWLFFATGNTSHLEYATGQIFTSAQSNETSLDKGLFYWNNKFTANAVLLTRLQFFNDLGFPYESAMSESASMINSLMCSYVSGRNFNKTAGGLVLQRPENGAPILEFAATASFLSKLYSDYLQALRRSGASCGDDSFSIEMLRTFSTSQASLNNLEHTLPPHAYMYMNYILGDNPMKMSYMVGFGGQYPTQVHHRSASIPWDGHHYKCEDGDKWLQSKDPNPNILIGAMVAGPDQSDKFLDQRDKPLFTEPSISSNAGLVAALIALHDPPPTQSSGTNLGIDISGLFGNIRL
;
A
#
# COMPACT_ATOMS: atom_id res chain seq x y z
N MET A 1 -11.99 60.88 -6.71
CA MET A 1 -12.44 59.55 -7.19
C MET A 1 -11.22 58.69 -7.44
N TYR A 2 -11.39 57.37 -7.43
CA TYR A 2 -10.35 56.33 -7.54
C TYR A 2 -9.40 56.22 -6.33
N GLN A 3 -9.09 55.03 -5.82
CA GLN A 3 -9.91 53.81 -5.71
C GLN A 3 -9.30 52.97 -4.57
N ASN A 4 -10.12 52.37 -3.70
CA ASN A 4 -9.60 51.48 -2.66
C ASN A 4 -9.12 50.17 -3.29
N HIS A 5 -7.83 50.04 -3.54
CA HIS A 5 -7.22 48.73 -3.77
C HIS A 5 -6.99 48.04 -2.43
N VAL A 6 -8.06 47.44 -1.91
CA VAL A 6 -7.95 46.32 -0.98
C VAL A 6 -7.30 45.18 -1.76
N THR A 7 -6.04 44.87 -1.46
CA THR A 7 -5.42 43.63 -1.89
C THR A 7 -6.20 42.47 -1.26
N PRO A 8 -6.75 41.53 -2.05
CA PRO A 8 -7.40 40.35 -1.48
C PRO A 8 -6.37 39.51 -0.73
N LEU A 9 -6.83 38.74 0.26
CA LEU A 9 -5.96 37.84 1.02
C LEU A 9 -5.16 36.95 0.07
N LYS A 10 -3.84 36.85 0.31
CA LYS A 10 -3.05 35.78 -0.29
C LYS A 10 -3.62 34.45 0.20
N THR A 11 -4.33 33.74 -0.67
CA THR A 11 -4.55 32.30 -0.50
C THR A 11 -3.21 31.63 -0.29
N LEU A 12 -3.06 30.93 0.84
CA LEU A 12 -1.88 30.11 1.14
C LEU A 12 -1.91 28.86 0.25
N THR A 13 -1.52 29.02 -1.02
CA THR A 13 -1.19 27.88 -1.88
C THR A 13 -0.01 27.15 -1.26
N ARG A 14 -0.24 25.94 -0.74
CA ARG A 14 0.85 25.03 -0.41
C ARG A 14 1.36 24.42 -1.70
N ILE A 15 2.67 24.49 -1.87
CA ILE A 15 3.35 23.87 -3.00
C ILE A 15 3.85 22.51 -2.50
N PHE A 16 3.36 21.44 -3.11
CA PHE A 16 3.98 20.12 -2.96
C PHE A 16 5.27 20.04 -3.76
N LEU A 17 6.26 19.36 -3.20
CA LEU A 17 7.39 18.82 -3.96
C LEU A 17 7.09 17.33 -4.14
N ILE A 18 6.83 16.90 -5.37
CA ILE A 18 6.20 15.58 -5.63
C ILE A 18 7.14 14.56 -6.26
N GLN A 19 8.22 15.01 -6.90
CA GLN A 19 9.19 14.19 -7.60
C GLN A 19 10.55 14.90 -7.58
N VAL A 20 11.63 14.15 -7.36
CA VAL A 20 13.01 14.63 -7.42
C VAL A 20 13.83 13.69 -8.29
N GLY A 21 14.21 14.14 -9.49
CA GLY A 21 14.70 13.30 -10.58
C GLY A 21 13.78 13.38 -11.79
N THR A 22 14.25 12.91 -12.94
CA THR A 22 13.50 12.98 -14.21
C THR A 22 13.24 11.58 -14.74
N ALA A 23 12.00 11.36 -15.19
CA ALA A 23 11.59 10.12 -15.84
C ALA A 23 11.53 10.25 -17.38
N GLU A 24 12.15 11.29 -17.92
CA GLU A 24 12.19 11.57 -19.35
C GLU A 24 13.18 10.63 -20.06
N ASN A 25 12.69 9.87 -21.03
CA ASN A 25 13.52 9.01 -21.88
C ASN A 25 14.05 9.80 -23.11
N VAL A 26 14.75 10.91 -22.85
CA VAL A 26 15.46 11.65 -23.90
C VAL A 26 16.77 10.93 -24.19
N THR A 27 16.88 10.36 -25.38
CA THR A 27 18.04 9.57 -25.86
C THR A 27 19.36 10.35 -25.97
N LYS A 28 19.42 11.58 -25.47
CA LYS A 28 20.58 12.50 -25.54
C LYS A 28 21.01 13.08 -24.19
N THR A 29 20.29 12.81 -23.09
CA THR A 29 20.62 13.37 -21.77
C THR A 29 20.49 12.31 -20.69
N ARG A 30 21.53 12.17 -19.86
CA ARG A 30 21.57 11.25 -18.71
C ARG A 30 20.41 11.54 -17.73
N SER A 31 19.68 10.51 -17.32
CA SER A 31 18.51 10.58 -16.42
C SER A 31 18.42 9.34 -15.51
N ASP A 32 17.50 9.35 -14.55
CA ASP A 32 17.18 8.20 -13.68
C ASP A 32 16.83 6.93 -14.47
N ILE A 33 16.22 7.10 -15.65
CA ILE A 33 15.75 6.00 -16.49
C ILE A 33 16.87 5.39 -17.32
N ASN A 34 17.69 6.20 -18.00
CA ASN A 34 18.69 5.69 -18.94
C ASN A 34 20.08 5.41 -18.29
N CYS A 35 20.33 5.86 -17.06
CA CYS A 35 21.57 5.55 -16.35
C CYS A 35 21.39 4.41 -15.34
N TRP A 36 22.16 3.33 -15.56
CA TRP A 36 22.30 2.23 -14.60
C TRP A 36 23.56 2.41 -13.75
N GLN A 37 23.50 3.31 -12.76
CA GLN A 37 24.64 3.65 -11.89
C GLN A 37 24.22 3.65 -10.41
N ARG A 38 25.20 3.65 -9.50
CA ARG A 38 24.91 3.77 -8.06
C ARG A 38 24.36 5.17 -7.76
N PRO A 39 23.46 5.32 -6.76
CA PRO A 39 22.93 6.63 -6.41
C PRO A 39 24.03 7.62 -5.94
N GLU A 40 25.12 7.11 -5.37
CA GLU A 40 26.27 7.90 -4.93
C GLU A 40 27.12 8.46 -6.10
N ASP A 41 27.05 7.83 -7.28
CA ASP A 41 27.80 8.23 -8.49
C ASP A 41 26.96 9.14 -9.43
N MET A 42 25.82 9.66 -8.98
CA MET A 42 24.90 10.43 -9.82
C MET A 42 25.36 11.87 -10.11
N GLU A 43 25.95 12.08 -11.29
CA GLU A 43 26.40 13.39 -11.77
C GLU A 43 25.33 14.23 -12.52
N TYR A 44 24.19 13.64 -12.92
CA TYR A 44 23.18 14.35 -13.73
C TYR A 44 22.22 15.21 -12.89
N PRO A 45 21.65 16.29 -13.46
CA PRO A 45 20.66 17.12 -12.75
C PRO A 45 19.43 16.33 -12.32
N ARG A 46 19.04 16.47 -11.05
CA ARG A 46 17.79 15.92 -10.49
C ARG A 46 16.78 17.05 -10.29
N PRO A 47 15.93 17.39 -11.28
CA PRO A 47 14.96 18.46 -11.14
C PRO A 47 13.92 18.14 -10.07
N VAL A 48 13.32 19.16 -9.46
CA VAL A 48 12.20 19.02 -8.52
C VAL A 48 10.91 19.44 -9.24
N SER A 49 9.96 18.53 -9.34
CA SER A 49 8.60 18.83 -9.83
C SER A 49 7.70 19.24 -8.67
N SER A 50 6.82 20.21 -8.90
CA SER A 50 6.03 20.82 -7.84
C SER A 50 4.61 21.18 -8.27
N CYS A 51 3.66 21.11 -7.34
CA CYS A 51 2.23 21.30 -7.62
C CYS A 51 1.54 22.21 -6.61
N ASP A 52 0.47 22.91 -7.02
CA ASP A 52 -0.54 23.42 -6.09
C ASP A 52 -1.22 22.22 -5.42
N SER A 53 -1.13 22.12 -4.09
CA SER A 53 -1.65 20.99 -3.33
C SER A 53 -3.17 20.80 -3.45
N SER A 54 -3.91 21.84 -3.84
CA SER A 54 -5.36 21.75 -4.00
C SER A 54 -5.81 21.10 -5.30
N ALA A 55 -4.91 20.98 -6.30
CA ALA A 55 -5.21 20.40 -7.60
C ALA A 55 -4.64 18.98 -7.81
N ALA A 56 -3.76 18.53 -6.91
CA ALA A 56 -3.31 17.14 -6.79
C ALA A 56 -3.98 16.49 -5.58
N SER A 57 -5.29 16.27 -5.67
CA SER A 57 -6.14 15.82 -4.57
C SER A 57 -5.83 14.38 -4.13
N ASP A 58 -5.36 13.54 -5.06
CA ASP A 58 -4.86 12.19 -4.82
C ASP A 58 -3.61 12.20 -3.93
N LEU A 59 -2.54 12.87 -4.36
CA LEU A 59 -1.34 13.04 -3.54
C LEU A 59 -1.63 13.73 -2.21
N ALA A 60 -2.56 14.68 -2.18
CA ALA A 60 -2.96 15.34 -0.94
C ALA A 60 -3.65 14.39 0.03
N GLY A 61 -4.62 13.58 -0.43
CA GLY A 61 -5.30 12.58 0.38
C GLY A 61 -4.34 11.56 0.97
N GLU A 62 -3.41 11.05 0.15
CA GLU A 62 -2.40 10.08 0.61
C GLU A 62 -1.41 10.68 1.62
N ILE A 63 -0.94 11.92 1.41
CA ILE A 63 -0.08 12.62 2.38
C ILE A 63 -0.83 12.89 3.69
N VAL A 64 -2.10 13.30 3.63
CA VAL A 64 -2.95 13.49 4.83
C VAL A 64 -3.08 12.16 5.59
N ALA A 65 -3.36 11.06 4.90
CA ALA A 65 -3.46 9.74 5.51
C ALA A 65 -2.15 9.29 6.15
N ALA A 66 -1.02 9.40 5.44
CA ALA A 66 0.30 9.01 5.93
C ALA A 66 0.72 9.82 7.18
N LEU A 67 0.54 11.16 7.16
CA LEU A 67 0.81 12.02 8.31
C LEU A 67 -0.11 11.69 9.50
N SER A 68 -1.39 11.44 9.24
CA SER A 68 -2.37 11.10 10.27
C SER A 68 -2.07 9.74 10.92
N ALA A 69 -1.82 8.69 10.13
CA ALA A 69 -1.42 7.37 10.61
C ALA A 69 -0.10 7.43 11.41
N ALA A 70 0.90 8.16 10.90
CA ALA A 70 2.17 8.37 11.60
C ALA A 70 1.98 9.11 12.93
N SER A 71 1.06 10.08 13.02
CA SER A 71 0.79 10.80 14.27
C SER A 71 0.24 9.92 15.39
N ILE A 72 -0.49 8.86 15.03
CA ILE A 72 -1.02 7.85 15.97
C ILE A 72 0.09 6.90 16.41
N ALA A 73 1.00 6.54 15.50
CA ALA A 73 2.18 5.73 15.82
C ALA A 73 3.15 6.47 16.76
N PHE A 74 3.46 7.73 16.47
CA PHE A 74 4.35 8.59 17.27
C PHE A 74 3.64 9.35 18.40
N LYS A 75 2.55 8.79 18.95
CA LYS A 75 1.74 9.45 20.00
C LYS A 75 2.52 9.79 21.28
N GLU A 76 3.60 9.06 21.55
CA GLU A 76 4.46 9.26 22.73
C GLU A 76 5.40 10.47 22.52
N GLU A 77 5.86 10.69 21.29
CA GLU A 77 6.57 11.89 20.83
C GLU A 77 5.59 13.06 20.59
N SER A 78 4.90 13.49 21.65
CA SER A 78 3.73 14.37 21.60
C SER A 78 3.88 15.61 20.69
N ASP A 79 5.03 16.29 20.68
CA ASP A 79 5.26 17.47 19.84
C ASP A 79 5.43 17.13 18.36
N TYR A 80 5.99 15.95 18.04
CA TYR A 80 6.08 15.45 16.68
C TYR A 80 4.71 14.99 16.17
N SER A 81 3.98 14.20 16.97
CA SER A 81 2.59 13.79 16.66
C SER A 81 1.69 15.00 16.39
N LYS A 82 1.66 16.01 17.28
CA LYS A 82 0.90 17.26 17.06
C LYS A 82 1.30 17.98 15.78
N LYS A 83 2.59 18.01 15.42
CA LYS A 83 3.07 18.62 14.18
C LYS A 83 2.58 17.86 12.95
N LEU A 84 2.55 16.52 12.99
CA LEU A 84 2.00 15.68 11.93
C LEU A 84 0.49 15.92 11.76
N VAL A 85 -0.31 15.84 12.85
CA VAL A 85 -1.76 16.11 12.82
C VAL A 85 -2.05 17.48 12.23
N LYS A 86 -1.43 18.54 12.77
CA LYS A 86 -1.64 19.91 12.30
C LYS A 86 -1.31 20.07 10.80
N THR A 87 -0.24 19.43 10.33
CA THR A 87 0.15 19.48 8.91
C THR A 87 -0.87 18.75 8.04
N ALA A 88 -1.44 17.66 8.53
CA ALA A 88 -2.50 16.90 7.87
C ALA A 88 -3.83 17.69 7.83
N GLU A 89 -4.25 18.32 8.93
CA GLU A 89 -5.45 19.19 8.96
C GLU A 89 -5.32 20.37 7.98
N GLU A 90 -4.20 21.11 8.04
CA GLU A 90 -3.94 22.25 7.16
C GLU A 90 -3.89 21.86 5.68
N LEU A 91 -3.50 20.61 5.37
CA LEU A 91 -3.48 20.10 4.00
C LEU A 91 -4.85 19.58 3.57
N PHE A 92 -5.54 18.84 4.43
CA PHE A 92 -6.87 18.33 4.16
C PHE A 92 -7.85 19.46 3.90
N ASP A 93 -7.78 20.56 4.65
CA ASP A 93 -8.58 21.77 4.39
C ASP A 93 -8.36 22.35 2.98
N LEU A 94 -7.13 22.28 2.45
CA LEU A 94 -6.79 22.76 1.10
C LEU A 94 -7.27 21.81 -0.01
N ALA A 95 -7.35 20.50 0.27
CA ALA A 95 -7.74 19.48 -0.69
C ALA A 95 -9.25 19.16 -0.69
N SER A 96 -9.92 19.27 0.47
CA SER A 96 -11.30 18.82 0.68
C SER A 96 -12.36 19.92 0.61
N ARG A 97 -12.03 21.16 1.01
CA ARG A 97 -13.00 22.27 1.17
C ARG A 97 -13.04 23.29 0.03
N LYS A 98 -12.27 23.07 -1.04
CA LYS A 98 -12.27 23.95 -2.22
C LYS A 98 -13.39 23.59 -3.21
N ASP A 99 -13.64 24.52 -4.13
CA ASP A 99 -14.45 24.28 -5.33
C ASP A 99 -14.02 22.97 -6.01
N PRO A 100 -14.93 22.00 -6.23
CA PRO A 100 -14.63 20.75 -6.93
C PRO A 100 -14.02 20.95 -8.32
N SER A 101 -14.18 22.11 -8.96
CA SER A 101 -13.50 22.44 -10.22
C SER A 101 -11.97 22.52 -10.10
N GLN A 102 -11.45 22.71 -8.88
CA GLN A 102 -10.02 22.73 -8.57
C GLN A 102 -9.47 21.37 -8.16
N GLN A 103 -10.32 20.40 -7.81
CA GLN A 103 -9.88 19.05 -7.43
C GLN A 103 -9.51 18.21 -8.66
N GLY A 104 -8.58 17.27 -8.49
CA GLY A 104 -8.11 16.46 -9.60
C GLY A 104 -6.97 15.51 -9.25
N THR A 105 -6.55 14.74 -10.26
CA THR A 105 -5.38 13.87 -10.16
C THR A 105 -4.10 14.64 -10.45
N TYR A 106 -3.03 14.35 -9.73
CA TYR A 106 -1.73 15.00 -9.93
C TYR A 106 -1.20 14.76 -11.36
N THR A 107 -1.51 13.61 -11.96
CA THR A 107 -1.02 13.21 -13.29
C THR A 107 -1.65 14.01 -14.43
N ARG A 108 -2.86 14.55 -14.24
CA ARG A 108 -3.53 15.42 -15.21
C ARG A 108 -2.86 16.78 -15.38
N LEU A 109 -2.14 17.25 -14.38
CA LEU A 109 -1.52 18.57 -14.37
C LEU A 109 -0.10 18.51 -14.95
N ASP A 110 0.17 19.24 -16.03
CA ASP A 110 1.45 19.14 -16.74
C ASP A 110 2.67 19.55 -15.92
N ASP A 111 2.59 20.59 -15.09
CA ASP A 111 3.72 20.98 -14.23
C ASP A 111 3.99 20.01 -13.05
N CYS A 112 3.02 19.15 -12.78
CA CYS A 112 3.03 18.21 -11.68
C CYS A 112 3.34 16.80 -12.19
N GLY A 113 2.36 16.14 -12.80
CA GLY A 113 2.44 14.78 -13.31
C GLY A 113 3.54 14.51 -14.33
N ARG A 114 4.02 15.56 -15.04
CA ARG A 114 5.15 15.57 -15.99
C ARG A 114 5.43 14.22 -16.66
N GLU A 115 6.49 13.55 -16.24
CA GLU A 115 6.85 12.21 -16.71
C GLU A 115 6.36 11.10 -15.74
N ALA A 116 6.10 11.41 -14.47
CA ALA A 116 5.60 10.45 -13.47
C ALA A 116 4.29 9.78 -13.90
N ARG A 117 3.43 10.45 -14.67
CA ARG A 117 2.22 9.88 -15.29
C ARG A 117 2.49 8.66 -16.19
N ASN A 118 3.74 8.42 -16.62
CA ASN A 118 4.12 7.25 -17.40
C ASN A 118 4.50 6.03 -16.52
N PHE A 119 4.62 6.22 -15.21
CA PHE A 119 5.08 5.21 -14.24
C PHE A 119 4.02 4.98 -13.15
N TYR A 120 3.55 6.07 -12.54
CA TYR A 120 2.54 6.11 -11.49
C TYR A 120 1.33 6.89 -11.99
N ASN A 121 0.65 6.38 -13.03
CA ASN A 121 -0.54 7.05 -13.53
C ASN A 121 -1.72 6.91 -12.55
N SER A 122 -2.19 8.03 -12.02
CA SER A 122 -3.37 8.10 -11.16
C SER A 122 -4.66 7.76 -11.93
N SER A 123 -5.47 6.83 -11.40
CA SER A 123 -6.81 6.51 -11.95
C SER A 123 -7.95 7.32 -11.31
N GLY A 124 -7.70 7.96 -10.16
CA GLY A 124 -8.72 8.64 -9.37
C GLY A 124 -8.12 9.49 -8.25
N TYR A 125 -8.98 10.14 -7.48
CA TYR A 125 -8.58 10.91 -6.29
C TYR A 125 -9.64 10.89 -5.18
N LEU A 126 -10.82 10.31 -5.45
CA LEU A 126 -11.95 10.36 -4.53
C LEU A 126 -11.75 9.39 -3.37
N ASP A 127 -11.16 8.24 -3.63
CA ASP A 127 -10.79 7.27 -2.61
C ASP A 127 -9.59 7.71 -1.77
N GLU A 128 -8.61 8.44 -2.32
CA GLU A 128 -7.58 9.14 -1.53
C GLU A 128 -8.19 10.22 -0.63
N LEU A 129 -9.21 10.96 -1.08
CA LEU A 129 -9.88 11.96 -0.24
C LEU A 129 -10.71 11.31 0.88
N VAL A 130 -11.37 10.17 0.62
CA VAL A 130 -11.98 9.33 1.67
C VAL A 130 -10.93 8.78 2.64
N TRP A 131 -9.77 8.33 2.12
CA TRP A 131 -8.66 7.78 2.90
C TRP A 131 -8.03 8.82 3.82
N GLY A 132 -7.71 10.00 3.28
CA GLY A 132 -7.24 11.15 4.05
C GLY A 132 -8.24 11.56 5.13
N GLY A 133 -9.53 11.69 4.80
CA GLY A 133 -10.57 12.04 5.78
C GLY A 133 -10.75 10.99 6.88
N THR A 134 -10.73 9.70 6.53
CA THR A 134 -10.87 8.58 7.48
C THR A 134 -9.69 8.50 8.45
N TRP A 135 -8.46 8.62 7.96
CA TRP A 135 -7.28 8.63 8.83
C TRP A 135 -7.16 9.90 9.67
N LEU A 136 -7.50 11.06 9.10
CA LEU A 136 -7.51 12.32 9.84
C LEU A 136 -8.57 12.30 10.95
N PHE A 137 -9.71 11.64 10.72
CA PHE A 137 -10.69 11.37 11.77
C PHE A 137 -10.08 10.55 12.91
N PHE A 138 -9.40 9.43 12.65
CA PHE A 138 -8.72 8.64 13.70
C PHE A 138 -7.64 9.44 14.45
N ALA A 139 -6.91 10.32 13.75
CA ALA A 139 -5.86 11.15 14.34
C ALA A 139 -6.39 12.31 15.20
N THR A 140 -7.60 12.83 14.90
CA THR A 140 -8.14 14.06 15.54
C THR A 140 -9.34 13.81 16.45
N GLY A 141 -10.12 12.76 16.21
CA GLY A 141 -11.46 12.58 16.78
C GLY A 141 -12.51 13.55 16.24
N ASN A 142 -12.17 14.44 15.29
CA ASN A 142 -13.08 15.46 14.77
C ASN A 142 -14.04 14.85 13.74
N THR A 143 -15.30 14.72 14.11
CA THR A 143 -16.35 14.07 13.32
C THR A 143 -16.62 14.73 11.96
N SER A 144 -16.24 16.00 11.73
CA SER A 144 -16.37 16.62 10.40
C SER A 144 -15.53 15.91 9.33
N HIS A 145 -14.42 15.27 9.73
CA HIS A 145 -13.59 14.48 8.82
C HIS A 145 -14.26 13.15 8.45
N LEU A 146 -14.98 12.53 9.40
CA LEU A 146 -15.78 11.33 9.15
C LEU A 146 -17.00 11.67 8.29
N GLU A 147 -17.74 12.74 8.61
CA GLU A 147 -18.90 13.22 7.85
C GLU A 147 -18.54 13.46 6.37
N TYR A 148 -17.35 14.03 6.13
CA TYR A 148 -16.80 14.12 4.78
C TYR A 148 -16.56 12.73 4.19
N ALA A 149 -15.77 11.89 4.86
CA ALA A 149 -15.34 10.58 4.36
C ALA A 149 -16.49 9.56 4.15
N THR A 150 -17.62 9.69 4.84
CA THR A 150 -18.82 8.84 4.67
C THR A 150 -19.95 9.52 3.87
N GLY A 151 -19.78 10.79 3.51
CA GLY A 151 -20.78 11.57 2.79
C GLY A 151 -20.78 11.30 1.29
N GLN A 152 -21.24 12.29 0.50
CA GLN A 152 -21.37 12.18 -0.96
C GLN A 152 -20.10 11.69 -1.67
N ILE A 153 -18.91 12.03 -1.17
CA ILE A 153 -17.65 11.60 -1.78
C ILE A 153 -17.41 10.10 -1.66
N PHE A 154 -17.93 9.42 -0.63
CA PHE A 154 -17.86 7.96 -0.51
C PHE A 154 -18.61 7.29 -1.67
N THR A 155 -19.87 7.68 -1.87
CA THR A 155 -20.71 7.16 -2.97
C THR A 155 -20.12 7.50 -4.35
N SER A 156 -19.50 8.68 -4.50
CA SER A 156 -18.82 9.06 -5.74
C SER A 156 -17.51 8.28 -5.96
N ALA A 157 -16.73 7.98 -4.92
CA ALA A 157 -15.56 7.10 -5.02
C ALA A 157 -15.97 5.69 -5.42
N GLN A 158 -17.00 5.13 -4.77
CA GLN A 158 -17.58 3.82 -5.10
C GLN A 158 -18.06 3.73 -6.55
N SER A 159 -18.72 4.79 -7.04
CA SER A 159 -19.29 4.83 -8.39
C SER A 159 -18.22 4.99 -9.49
N ASN A 160 -17.06 5.56 -9.13
CA ASN A 160 -15.95 5.80 -10.05
C ASN A 160 -14.86 4.71 -9.98
N GLU A 161 -14.91 3.79 -9.01
CA GLU A 161 -13.96 2.67 -8.90
C GLU A 161 -13.98 1.82 -10.18
N THR A 162 -12.82 1.66 -10.82
CA THR A 162 -12.74 0.91 -12.08
C THR A 162 -12.89 -0.59 -11.84
N SER A 163 -13.39 -1.33 -12.83
CA SER A 163 -13.49 -2.80 -12.75
C SER A 163 -12.12 -3.50 -12.62
N LEU A 164 -11.02 -2.81 -12.95
CA LEU A 164 -9.64 -3.31 -12.79
C LEU A 164 -9.06 -3.04 -11.40
N ASP A 165 -9.60 -2.06 -10.67
CA ASP A 165 -9.14 -1.65 -9.35
C ASP A 165 -10.02 -2.22 -8.22
N LYS A 166 -11.25 -2.64 -8.55
CA LYS A 166 -12.24 -3.16 -7.60
C LYS A 166 -11.74 -4.34 -6.77
N GLY A 167 -11.73 -4.15 -5.45
CA GLY A 167 -11.24 -5.18 -4.51
C GLY A 167 -9.71 -5.31 -4.46
N LEU A 168 -8.97 -4.40 -5.11
CA LEU A 168 -7.54 -4.22 -4.90
C LEU A 168 -7.30 -3.18 -3.81
N PHE A 169 -6.23 -3.37 -3.05
CA PHE A 169 -5.62 -2.34 -2.22
C PHE A 169 -4.15 -2.25 -2.60
N TYR A 170 -3.75 -1.09 -3.11
CA TYR A 170 -2.39 -0.81 -3.57
C TYR A 170 -2.18 0.71 -3.71
N TRP A 171 -1.01 1.14 -4.21
CA TRP A 171 -0.63 2.56 -4.25
C TRP A 171 -1.60 3.51 -4.99
N ASN A 172 -2.49 3.00 -5.86
CA ASN A 172 -3.42 3.78 -6.68
C ASN A 172 -4.93 3.55 -6.39
N ASN A 173 -5.30 2.60 -5.52
CA ASN A 173 -6.70 2.47 -5.06
C ASN A 173 -6.72 2.18 -3.56
N LYS A 174 -7.35 3.06 -2.79
CA LYS A 174 -7.56 2.95 -1.34
C LYS A 174 -9.00 2.55 -0.98
N PHE A 175 -9.92 2.50 -1.93
CA PHE A 175 -11.35 2.31 -1.65
C PHE A 175 -11.65 1.00 -0.90
N THR A 176 -10.98 -0.09 -1.28
CA THR A 176 -11.04 -1.35 -0.52
C THR A 176 -10.56 -1.20 0.93
N ALA A 177 -9.49 -0.45 1.19
CA ALA A 177 -8.96 -0.23 2.53
C ALA A 177 -9.84 0.74 3.35
N ASN A 178 -10.43 1.75 2.72
CA ASN A 178 -11.47 2.61 3.30
C ASN A 178 -12.63 1.77 3.83
N ALA A 179 -13.14 0.84 3.02
CA ALA A 179 -14.21 -0.05 3.44
C ALA A 179 -13.81 -0.94 4.65
N VAL A 180 -12.57 -1.43 4.71
CA VAL A 180 -12.09 -2.15 5.91
C VAL A 180 -12.03 -1.24 7.15
N LEU A 181 -11.54 0.00 7.02
CA LEU A 181 -11.47 0.95 8.14
C LEU A 181 -12.85 1.41 8.64
N LEU A 182 -13.80 1.67 7.73
CA LEU A 182 -15.17 2.03 8.09
C LEU A 182 -15.92 0.84 8.71
N THR A 183 -15.69 -0.38 8.21
CA THR A 183 -16.22 -1.60 8.86
C THR A 183 -15.66 -1.77 10.28
N ARG A 184 -14.37 -1.49 10.48
CA ARG A 184 -13.73 -1.51 11.80
C ARG A 184 -14.39 -0.52 12.76
N LEU A 185 -14.67 0.70 12.29
CA LEU A 185 -15.35 1.72 13.06
C LEU A 185 -16.75 1.24 13.49
N GLN A 186 -17.53 0.69 12.55
CA GLN A 186 -18.85 0.09 12.84
C GLN A 186 -18.80 -1.02 13.90
N PHE A 187 -17.76 -1.87 13.84
CA PHE A 187 -17.68 -3.06 14.68
C PHE A 187 -17.27 -2.75 16.13
N PHE A 188 -16.49 -1.69 16.35
CA PHE A 188 -15.82 -1.46 17.64
C PHE A 188 -16.04 -0.08 18.25
N ASN A 189 -16.51 0.91 17.47
CA ASN A 189 -16.80 2.27 17.94
C ASN A 189 -17.87 2.91 17.02
N ASP A 190 -19.04 2.27 16.92
CA ASP A 190 -20.16 2.76 16.12
C ASP A 190 -20.66 4.11 16.63
N LEU A 191 -20.74 5.09 15.72
CA LEU A 191 -21.18 6.46 15.97
C LEU A 191 -22.64 6.68 15.56
N GLY A 192 -23.26 5.71 14.88
CA GLY A 192 -24.63 5.81 14.37
C GLY A 192 -24.81 6.91 13.32
N PHE A 193 -25.96 7.58 13.36
CA PHE A 193 -26.37 8.58 12.37
C PHE A 193 -25.44 9.81 12.35
N PRO A 194 -25.04 10.34 11.16
CA PRO A 194 -25.44 9.96 9.80
C PRO A 194 -24.47 8.98 9.08
N TYR A 195 -23.60 8.30 9.82
CA TYR A 195 -22.46 7.57 9.28
C TYR A 195 -22.76 6.07 8.99
N GLU A 196 -23.89 5.57 9.47
CA GLU A 196 -24.25 4.15 9.53
C GLU A 196 -24.43 3.51 8.14
N SER A 197 -24.84 4.29 7.15
CA SER A 197 -25.06 3.82 5.77
C SER A 197 -23.75 3.40 5.10
N ALA A 198 -22.77 4.31 5.04
CA ALA A 198 -21.47 4.05 4.42
C ALA A 198 -20.69 2.96 5.17
N MET A 199 -20.82 2.91 6.50
CA MET A 199 -20.25 1.84 7.32
C MET A 199 -20.87 0.47 7.03
N SER A 200 -22.21 0.37 6.98
CA SER A 200 -22.90 -0.89 6.68
C SER A 200 -22.65 -1.37 5.24
N GLU A 201 -22.59 -0.44 4.29
CA GLU A 201 -22.23 -0.72 2.90
C GLU A 201 -20.79 -1.21 2.79
N SER A 202 -19.85 -0.58 3.50
CA SER A 202 -18.47 -1.03 3.62
C SER A 202 -18.39 -2.47 4.15
N ALA A 203 -19.13 -2.80 5.22
CA ALA A 203 -19.15 -4.15 5.77
C ALA A 203 -19.70 -5.18 4.77
N SER A 204 -20.71 -4.81 3.98
CA SER A 204 -21.26 -5.65 2.90
C SER A 204 -20.26 -5.88 1.76
N MET A 205 -19.54 -4.83 1.34
CA MET A 205 -18.47 -4.92 0.35
C MET A 205 -17.35 -5.83 0.84
N ILE A 206 -16.90 -5.69 2.08
CA ILE A 206 -15.83 -6.53 2.63
C ILE A 206 -16.27 -7.98 2.79
N ASN A 207 -17.50 -8.27 3.23
CA ASN A 207 -18.02 -9.66 3.20
C ASN A 207 -17.98 -10.26 1.79
N SER A 208 -18.35 -9.48 0.77
CA SER A 208 -18.31 -9.91 -0.64
C SER A 208 -16.87 -10.16 -1.13
N LEU A 209 -15.92 -9.29 -0.75
CA LEU A 209 -14.50 -9.45 -1.05
C LEU A 209 -13.90 -10.68 -0.34
N MET A 210 -14.23 -10.89 0.93
CA MET A 210 -13.76 -12.04 1.71
C MET A 210 -14.24 -13.37 1.11
N CYS A 211 -15.49 -13.42 0.65
CA CYS A 211 -15.99 -14.53 -0.16
C CYS A 211 -15.20 -14.73 -1.44
N SER A 212 -14.90 -13.65 -2.17
CA SER A 212 -14.19 -13.69 -3.45
C SER A 212 -12.80 -14.36 -3.37
N TYR A 213 -12.11 -14.20 -2.24
CA TYR A 213 -10.80 -14.83 -1.97
C TYR A 213 -10.87 -16.34 -1.68
N VAL A 214 -11.96 -16.80 -1.05
CA VAL A 214 -12.09 -18.19 -0.57
C VAL A 214 -12.99 -19.07 -1.44
N SER A 215 -14.00 -18.51 -2.12
CA SER A 215 -14.91 -19.28 -2.99
C SER A 215 -14.33 -19.59 -4.37
N GLY A 216 -13.29 -18.85 -4.78
CA GLY A 216 -12.64 -19.01 -6.08
C GLY A 216 -13.50 -18.58 -7.29
N ARG A 217 -14.66 -17.95 -7.07
CA ARG A 217 -15.58 -17.54 -8.16
C ARG A 217 -15.13 -16.29 -8.91
N ASN A 218 -14.44 -15.36 -8.23
CA ASN A 218 -14.12 -14.03 -8.79
C ASN A 218 -12.62 -13.86 -9.05
N PHE A 219 -11.76 -14.54 -8.28
CA PHE A 219 -10.32 -14.50 -8.45
C PHE A 219 -9.78 -15.89 -8.75
N ASN A 220 -9.15 -16.02 -9.92
CA ASN A 220 -8.43 -17.22 -10.31
C ASN A 220 -7.19 -17.42 -9.41
N LYS A 221 -6.64 -18.63 -9.43
CA LYS A 221 -5.36 -18.94 -8.79
C LYS A 221 -4.43 -19.61 -9.80
N THR A 222 -3.12 -19.44 -9.63
CA THR A 222 -2.12 -20.23 -10.36
C THR A 222 -2.19 -21.71 -9.95
N ALA A 223 -1.47 -22.59 -10.65
CA ALA A 223 -1.40 -24.00 -10.27
C ALA A 223 -0.74 -24.19 -8.89
N GLY A 224 0.18 -23.28 -8.52
CA GLY A 224 0.78 -23.17 -7.18
C GLY A 224 -0.09 -22.51 -6.12
N GLY A 225 -1.29 -22.02 -6.44
CA GLY A 225 -2.25 -21.46 -5.47
C GLY A 225 -2.14 -19.97 -5.20
N LEU A 226 -1.30 -19.23 -5.93
CA LEU A 226 -1.20 -17.77 -5.85
C LEU A 226 -2.47 -17.11 -6.41
N VAL A 227 -3.03 -16.14 -5.71
CA VAL A 227 -4.24 -15.41 -6.12
C VAL A 227 -3.94 -14.42 -7.26
N LEU A 228 -4.75 -14.50 -8.32
CA LEU A 228 -4.63 -13.65 -9.51
C LEU A 228 -5.75 -12.62 -9.50
N GLN A 229 -5.56 -11.53 -8.75
CA GLN A 229 -6.53 -10.43 -8.71
C GLN A 229 -6.48 -9.54 -9.96
N ARG A 230 -5.31 -9.42 -10.59
CA ARG A 230 -5.10 -8.69 -11.85
C ARG A 230 -4.15 -9.48 -12.75
N PRO A 231 -4.64 -10.54 -13.43
CA PRO A 231 -3.78 -11.41 -14.25
C PRO A 231 -3.19 -10.68 -15.47
N GLU A 232 -3.91 -9.70 -16.01
CA GLU A 232 -3.49 -8.98 -17.22
C GLU A 232 -2.47 -7.86 -16.93
N ASN A 233 -1.53 -7.68 -17.85
CA ASN A 233 -0.57 -6.55 -17.95
C ASN A 233 0.73 -6.60 -17.11
N GLY A 234 1.16 -7.77 -16.62
CA GLY A 234 2.50 -7.90 -16.00
C GLY A 234 2.70 -7.07 -14.73
N ALA A 235 1.60 -6.77 -14.02
CA ALA A 235 1.61 -6.09 -12.73
C ALA A 235 2.33 -6.94 -11.65
N PRO A 236 2.86 -6.34 -10.57
CA PRO A 236 3.57 -7.07 -9.51
C PRO A 236 2.60 -7.95 -8.71
N ILE A 237 2.40 -9.19 -9.16
CA ILE A 237 1.32 -10.05 -8.65
C ILE A 237 1.47 -10.40 -7.16
N LEU A 238 2.69 -10.36 -6.63
CA LEU A 238 2.94 -10.56 -5.20
C LEU A 238 2.52 -9.38 -4.33
N GLU A 239 2.45 -8.15 -4.85
CA GLU A 239 1.90 -6.99 -4.12
C GLU A 239 0.43 -7.21 -3.77
N PHE A 240 -0.37 -7.60 -4.77
CA PHE A 240 -1.80 -7.86 -4.57
C PHE A 240 -2.01 -9.09 -3.66
N ALA A 241 -1.26 -10.18 -3.86
CA ALA A 241 -1.36 -11.34 -2.98
C ALA A 241 -0.97 -11.03 -1.52
N ALA A 242 0.02 -10.17 -1.30
CA ALA A 242 0.38 -9.69 0.03
C ALA A 242 -0.73 -8.81 0.65
N THR A 243 -1.30 -7.85 -0.10
CA THR A 243 -2.38 -7.01 0.44
C THR A 243 -3.68 -7.78 0.66
N ALA A 244 -4.05 -8.74 -0.21
CA ALA A 244 -5.17 -9.64 0.03
C ALA A 244 -4.96 -10.53 1.27
N SER A 245 -3.74 -11.02 1.50
CA SER A 245 -3.38 -11.74 2.72
C SER A 245 -3.55 -10.86 3.97
N PHE A 246 -3.04 -9.62 3.93
CA PHE A 246 -3.20 -8.66 5.01
C PHE A 246 -4.68 -8.37 5.32
N LEU A 247 -5.48 -8.00 4.32
CA LEU A 247 -6.89 -7.64 4.50
C LEU A 247 -7.72 -8.82 5.01
N SER A 248 -7.47 -10.04 4.52
CA SER A 248 -8.20 -11.23 4.95
C SER A 248 -7.85 -11.67 6.38
N LYS A 249 -6.58 -11.59 6.78
CA LYS A 249 -6.17 -11.83 8.18
C LYS A 249 -6.78 -10.77 9.10
N LEU A 250 -6.63 -9.48 8.76
CA LEU A 250 -7.16 -8.35 9.51
C LEU A 250 -8.68 -8.46 9.74
N TYR A 251 -9.44 -8.82 8.70
CA TYR A 251 -10.88 -9.03 8.82
C TYR A 251 -11.24 -10.29 9.62
N SER A 252 -10.44 -11.36 9.53
CA SER A 252 -10.62 -12.55 10.37
C SER A 252 -10.48 -12.22 11.86
N ASP A 253 -9.58 -11.30 12.21
CA ASP A 253 -9.37 -10.86 13.59
C ASP A 253 -10.49 -9.92 14.06
N TYR A 254 -11.07 -9.11 13.17
CA TYR A 254 -12.29 -8.35 13.47
C TYR A 254 -13.43 -9.29 13.87
N LEU A 255 -13.67 -10.33 13.07
CA LEU A 255 -14.70 -11.33 13.35
C LEU A 255 -14.40 -12.12 14.64
N GLN A 256 -13.13 -12.45 14.91
CA GLN A 256 -12.73 -13.13 16.14
C GLN A 256 -13.00 -12.26 17.39
N ALA A 257 -12.64 -10.98 17.35
CA ALA A 257 -12.89 -10.03 18.43
C ALA A 257 -14.40 -9.86 18.68
N LEU A 258 -15.22 -9.87 17.62
CA LEU A 258 -16.69 -9.90 17.70
C LEU A 258 -17.29 -11.27 18.08
N ARG A 259 -16.47 -12.31 18.29
CA ARG A 259 -16.89 -13.70 18.55
C ARG A 259 -17.82 -14.28 17.47
N ARG A 260 -17.67 -13.84 16.21
CA ARG A 260 -18.34 -14.41 15.04
C ARG A 260 -17.49 -15.55 14.48
N SER A 261 -18.11 -16.59 13.94
CA SER A 261 -17.39 -17.71 13.30
C SER A 261 -17.10 -17.48 11.82
N GLY A 262 -17.72 -16.47 11.21
CA GLY A 262 -17.73 -16.24 9.76
C GLY A 262 -18.80 -15.22 9.35
N ALA A 263 -19.06 -15.11 8.05
CA ALA A 263 -20.16 -14.32 7.48
C ALA A 263 -20.65 -14.90 6.13
N SER A 264 -21.76 -14.34 5.62
CA SER A 264 -22.39 -14.70 4.34
C SER A 264 -22.43 -13.52 3.38
N CYS A 265 -22.52 -13.81 2.08
CA CYS A 265 -22.41 -12.83 0.98
C CYS A 265 -23.33 -13.23 -0.19
N GLY A 266 -24.64 -13.24 0.05
CA GLY A 266 -25.60 -13.88 -0.84
C GLY A 266 -25.56 -15.40 -0.67
N ASP A 267 -25.39 -16.15 -1.76
CA ASP A 267 -25.38 -17.62 -1.75
C ASP A 267 -24.08 -18.25 -1.22
N ASP A 268 -23.01 -17.46 -1.10
CA ASP A 268 -21.72 -17.91 -0.57
C ASP A 268 -21.54 -17.53 0.91
N SER A 269 -20.61 -18.20 1.59
CA SER A 269 -20.20 -17.89 2.96
C SER A 269 -18.76 -18.29 3.23
N PHE A 270 -18.19 -17.77 4.31
CA PHE A 270 -16.84 -18.09 4.76
C PHE A 270 -16.77 -18.20 6.28
N SER A 271 -15.88 -19.04 6.78
CA SER A 271 -15.48 -19.04 8.18
C SER A 271 -14.20 -18.22 8.39
N ILE A 272 -13.92 -17.85 9.66
CA ILE A 272 -12.61 -17.31 10.06
C ILE A 272 -11.48 -18.25 9.62
N GLU A 273 -11.68 -19.57 9.73
CA GLU A 273 -10.67 -20.56 9.35
C GLU A 273 -10.37 -20.56 7.85
N MET A 274 -11.39 -20.34 7.01
CA MET A 274 -11.19 -20.18 5.55
C MET A 274 -10.39 -18.91 5.23
N LEU A 275 -10.63 -17.80 5.94
CA LEU A 275 -9.83 -16.57 5.77
C LEU A 275 -8.40 -16.74 6.26
N ARG A 276 -8.20 -17.40 7.40
CA ARG A 276 -6.87 -17.71 7.92
C ARG A 276 -6.11 -18.65 6.99
N THR A 277 -6.75 -19.71 6.51
CA THR A 277 -6.18 -20.60 5.49
C THR A 277 -5.82 -19.83 4.21
N PHE A 278 -6.67 -18.89 3.75
CA PHE A 278 -6.37 -18.07 2.58
C PHE A 278 -5.19 -17.12 2.83
N SER A 279 -5.22 -16.31 3.89
CA SER A 279 -4.14 -15.38 4.22
C SER A 279 -2.82 -16.15 4.37
N THR A 280 -2.86 -17.25 5.12
CA THR A 280 -1.76 -18.20 5.29
C THR A 280 -1.54 -19.13 4.09
N SER A 281 -2.09 -18.92 2.90
CA SER A 281 -1.71 -19.69 1.69
C SER A 281 -0.82 -18.88 0.75
N GLN A 282 -1.17 -17.60 0.59
CA GLN A 282 -0.27 -16.60 0.03
C GLN A 282 0.95 -16.43 0.98
N ALA A 283 0.67 -16.71 2.28
CA ALA A 283 1.57 -16.91 3.40
C ALA A 283 1.59 -18.42 3.91
N SER A 284 1.92 -18.79 5.19
CA SER A 284 2.27 -20.13 5.89
C SER A 284 3.64 -20.87 5.78
N LEU A 285 4.75 -20.48 6.43
CA LEU A 285 6.08 -21.07 6.15
C LEU A 285 6.23 -22.57 6.51
N ASN A 286 6.26 -23.44 5.50
CA ASN A 286 6.36 -24.89 5.67
C ASN A 286 7.57 -25.49 4.93
N ASN A 287 8.69 -25.65 5.64
CA ASN A 287 9.66 -26.74 5.45
C ASN A 287 10.72 -26.75 6.57
N LEU A 288 10.30 -27.16 7.78
CA LEU A 288 11.23 -27.86 8.67
C LEU A 288 10.47 -29.00 9.37
N GLU A 289 10.85 -30.22 9.04
CA GLU A 289 10.22 -31.45 9.50
C GLU A 289 10.47 -31.66 11.00
N HIS A 290 9.40 -32.00 11.74
CA HIS A 290 9.37 -32.56 13.11
C HIS A 290 10.55 -32.26 14.07
N THR A 291 10.36 -31.37 15.06
CA THR A 291 10.75 -31.50 16.52
C THR A 291 10.93 -30.16 17.30
N LEU A 292 10.13 -29.12 17.06
CA LEU A 292 10.17 -27.90 17.91
C LEU A 292 8.79 -27.51 18.50
N PRO A 293 8.75 -26.80 19.65
CA PRO A 293 7.52 -26.57 20.42
C PRO A 293 6.56 -25.57 19.73
N PRO A 294 5.28 -25.50 20.15
CA PRO A 294 4.21 -24.77 19.44
C PRO A 294 4.26 -23.23 19.59
N HIS A 295 5.45 -22.64 19.72
CA HIS A 295 5.66 -21.23 20.10
C HIS A 295 6.36 -20.35 19.04
N ALA A 296 6.55 -20.85 17.81
CA ALA A 296 7.21 -20.09 16.74
C ALA A 296 6.66 -20.44 15.36
N TYR A 297 5.45 -19.94 15.04
CA TYR A 297 4.89 -20.03 13.70
C TYR A 297 4.76 -18.63 13.10
N MET A 298 5.70 -18.24 12.24
CA MET A 298 5.51 -17.09 11.36
C MET A 298 5.09 -17.58 9.99
N TYR A 299 3.81 -17.41 9.70
CA TYR A 299 3.19 -18.05 8.57
C TYR A 299 3.47 -17.30 7.25
N MET A 300 4.53 -17.60 6.49
CA MET A 300 4.64 -17.29 5.03
C MET A 300 5.14 -18.41 4.08
N ASN A 301 4.33 -18.87 3.10
CA ASN A 301 4.57 -20.03 2.21
C ASN A 301 4.73 -19.59 0.73
N TYR A 302 3.70 -19.22 -0.04
CA TYR A 302 3.90 -18.96 -1.50
C TYR A 302 4.96 -17.87 -1.74
N ILE A 303 4.88 -16.74 -1.04
CA ILE A 303 5.86 -15.65 -1.16
C ILE A 303 7.26 -16.04 -0.65
N LEU A 304 7.41 -16.99 0.30
CA LEU A 304 8.71 -17.30 0.93
C LEU A 304 9.25 -18.74 0.73
N GLY A 305 8.61 -19.61 -0.04
CA GLY A 305 9.19 -20.90 -0.42
C GLY A 305 8.26 -21.99 -0.96
N ASP A 306 7.00 -22.07 -0.53
CA ASP A 306 6.08 -23.10 -1.02
C ASP A 306 5.28 -22.64 -2.23
N ASN A 307 6.01 -22.58 -3.32
CA ASN A 307 5.51 -22.38 -4.66
C ASN A 307 6.14 -23.45 -5.59
N PRO A 308 5.70 -23.58 -6.84
CA PRO A 308 6.26 -24.55 -7.78
C PRO A 308 7.75 -24.35 -8.12
N MET A 309 8.33 -23.17 -7.86
CA MET A 309 9.77 -22.90 -8.01
C MET A 309 10.59 -23.31 -6.78
N LYS A 310 9.93 -23.59 -5.63
CA LYS A 310 10.54 -23.96 -4.34
C LYS A 310 11.62 -22.99 -3.85
N MET A 311 11.38 -21.70 -4.09
CA MET A 311 12.24 -20.58 -3.68
C MET A 311 11.43 -19.47 -3.02
N SER A 312 12.06 -18.71 -2.13
CA SER A 312 11.53 -17.43 -1.65
C SER A 312 11.50 -16.41 -2.79
N TYR A 313 10.52 -15.50 -2.78
CA TYR A 313 10.51 -14.26 -3.58
C TYR A 313 10.90 -13.02 -2.74
N MET A 314 11.18 -13.20 -1.44
CA MET A 314 11.89 -12.21 -0.62
C MET A 314 13.40 -12.48 -0.65
N VAL A 315 14.15 -11.48 -1.06
CA VAL A 315 15.61 -11.53 -1.25
C VAL A 315 16.33 -11.70 0.09
N GLY A 316 17.31 -12.60 0.13
CA GLY A 316 18.08 -12.90 1.34
C GLY A 316 17.33 -13.78 2.37
N PHE A 317 16.18 -14.36 2.02
CA PHE A 317 15.37 -15.21 2.90
C PHE A 317 15.23 -16.63 2.36
N GLY A 318 15.25 -17.63 3.24
CA GLY A 318 15.14 -19.05 2.88
C GLY A 318 16.41 -19.61 2.22
N GLY A 319 16.35 -20.88 1.80
CA GLY A 319 17.50 -21.58 1.19
C GLY A 319 17.72 -21.26 -0.30
N GLN A 320 16.72 -20.69 -0.98
CA GLN A 320 16.79 -20.22 -2.37
C GLN A 320 15.97 -18.93 -2.47
N TYR A 321 16.49 -17.90 -3.13
CA TYR A 321 15.87 -16.58 -3.29
C TYR A 321 16.42 -15.88 -4.55
N PRO A 322 15.82 -14.77 -5.04
CA PRO A 322 16.27 -14.09 -6.26
C PRO A 322 17.63 -13.41 -6.04
N THR A 323 18.56 -13.64 -6.95
CA THR A 323 19.94 -13.15 -6.88
C THR A 323 20.25 -12.05 -7.90
N GLN A 324 19.45 -11.93 -8.96
CA GLN A 324 19.61 -10.95 -10.04
C GLN A 324 18.47 -9.93 -10.03
N VAL A 325 18.26 -9.32 -8.86
CA VAL A 325 17.22 -8.28 -8.63
C VAL A 325 17.46 -7.06 -9.53
N HIS A 326 16.41 -6.53 -10.18
CA HIS A 326 16.45 -5.31 -10.99
C HIS A 326 16.61 -4.07 -10.10
N HIS A 327 17.82 -3.89 -9.55
CA HIS A 327 18.10 -2.82 -8.59
C HIS A 327 19.54 -2.31 -8.71
N ARG A 328 19.68 -1.03 -9.09
CA ARG A 328 20.95 -0.39 -9.47
C ARG A 328 22.04 -0.56 -8.41
N SER A 329 21.82 -0.08 -7.18
CA SER A 329 22.83 -0.20 -6.10
C SER A 329 23.04 -1.62 -5.59
N ALA A 330 22.13 -2.56 -5.84
CA ALA A 330 22.37 -3.96 -5.51
C ALA A 330 23.32 -4.61 -6.53
N SER A 331 23.17 -4.26 -7.81
CA SER A 331 23.91 -4.84 -8.95
C SER A 331 25.34 -4.33 -9.15
N ILE A 332 25.74 -3.24 -8.49
CA ILE A 332 27.04 -2.58 -8.69
C ILE A 332 27.86 -2.68 -7.40
N PRO A 333 29.10 -3.19 -7.42
CA PRO A 333 29.89 -3.41 -6.21
C PRO A 333 30.22 -2.10 -5.48
N TRP A 334 30.36 -2.19 -4.16
CA TRP A 334 30.90 -1.13 -3.31
C TRP A 334 32.39 -1.39 -3.02
N ASP A 335 33.23 -1.05 -3.99
CA ASP A 335 34.66 -1.39 -4.06
C ASP A 335 35.60 -0.16 -4.06
N GLY A 336 35.05 1.02 -3.74
CA GLY A 336 35.77 2.30 -3.76
C GLY A 336 36.01 2.90 -5.16
N HIS A 337 35.63 2.23 -6.25
CA HIS A 337 35.68 2.79 -7.60
C HIS A 337 34.40 3.56 -7.89
N HIS A 338 34.49 4.69 -8.60
CA HIS A 338 33.35 5.47 -9.10
C HIS A 338 32.91 4.93 -10.47
N TYR A 339 31.64 4.57 -10.63
CA TYR A 339 31.10 4.02 -11.88
C TYR A 339 30.22 5.04 -12.60
N LYS A 340 30.47 5.25 -13.90
CA LYS A 340 29.70 6.23 -14.69
C LYS A 340 28.44 5.60 -15.27
N CYS A 341 27.53 6.44 -15.74
CA CYS A 341 26.33 6.02 -16.49
C CYS A 341 26.67 5.07 -17.65
N GLU A 342 27.77 5.31 -18.38
CA GLU A 342 28.22 4.49 -19.49
C GLU A 342 28.81 3.12 -19.06
N ASP A 343 29.19 2.96 -17.78
CA ASP A 343 29.55 1.66 -17.22
C ASP A 343 28.34 0.78 -16.93
N GLY A 344 27.12 1.34 -16.96
CA GLY A 344 25.92 0.72 -16.39
C GLY A 344 25.47 -0.56 -17.06
N ASP A 345 25.55 -0.65 -18.39
CA ASP A 345 25.09 -1.81 -19.16
C ASP A 345 25.80 -3.11 -18.75
N LYS A 346 27.08 -3.04 -18.34
CA LYS A 346 27.82 -4.23 -17.88
C LYS A 346 27.23 -4.82 -16.60
N TRP A 347 26.67 -3.96 -15.74
CA TRP A 347 26.04 -4.34 -14.48
C TRP A 347 24.60 -4.79 -14.70
N LEU A 348 23.83 -4.08 -15.53
CA LEU A 348 22.47 -4.48 -15.91
C LEU A 348 22.47 -5.87 -16.56
N GLN A 349 23.37 -6.11 -17.52
CA GLN A 349 23.38 -7.33 -18.34
C GLN A 349 24.18 -8.50 -17.75
N SER A 350 24.94 -8.29 -16.66
CA SER A 350 25.72 -9.36 -16.02
C SER A 350 24.85 -10.56 -15.64
N LYS A 351 25.41 -11.77 -15.74
CA LYS A 351 24.74 -13.02 -15.29
C LYS A 351 25.23 -13.50 -13.91
N ASP A 352 26.15 -12.74 -13.30
CA ASP A 352 26.53 -12.94 -11.91
C ASP A 352 25.41 -12.44 -10.97
N PRO A 353 25.29 -13.00 -9.75
CA PRO A 353 24.49 -12.44 -8.68
C PRO A 353 24.79 -10.96 -8.42
N ASN A 354 23.80 -10.23 -7.90
CA ASN A 354 24.01 -8.88 -7.37
C ASN A 354 25.07 -8.92 -6.25
N PRO A 355 26.18 -8.13 -6.34
CA PRO A 355 27.24 -8.14 -5.33
C PRO A 355 26.77 -7.68 -3.95
N ASN A 356 25.74 -6.83 -3.87
CA ASN A 356 25.12 -6.43 -2.62
C ASN A 356 23.72 -7.08 -2.50
N ILE A 357 23.53 -7.92 -1.49
CA ILE A 357 22.25 -8.60 -1.25
C ILE A 357 21.22 -7.58 -0.73
N LEU A 358 20.12 -7.39 -1.47
CA LEU A 358 19.04 -6.46 -1.10
C LEU A 358 18.07 -7.11 -0.11
N ILE A 359 18.55 -7.42 1.10
CA ILE A 359 17.84 -8.20 2.12
C ILE A 359 16.44 -7.64 2.39
N GLY A 360 15.42 -8.50 2.35
CA GLY A 360 14.03 -8.17 2.66
C GLY A 360 13.22 -7.58 1.50
N ALA A 361 13.83 -7.28 0.36
CA ALA A 361 13.09 -6.82 -0.82
C ALA A 361 12.24 -7.96 -1.40
N MET A 362 10.96 -7.67 -1.68
CA MET A 362 10.06 -8.56 -2.41
C MET A 362 10.10 -8.19 -3.89
N VAL A 363 10.45 -9.14 -4.75
CA VAL A 363 10.42 -8.93 -6.21
C VAL A 363 8.97 -8.99 -6.75
N ALA A 364 8.74 -8.48 -7.96
CA ALA A 364 7.43 -8.46 -8.62
C ALA A 364 6.74 -9.84 -8.67
N GLY A 365 7.52 -10.91 -8.90
CA GLY A 365 7.09 -12.29 -8.72
C GLY A 365 7.11 -13.16 -9.99
N PRO A 366 6.46 -14.34 -9.94
CA PRO A 366 6.35 -15.23 -11.10
C PRO A 366 5.28 -14.75 -12.10
N ASP A 367 5.12 -15.48 -13.20
CA ASP A 367 3.98 -15.36 -14.11
C ASP A 367 2.76 -16.19 -13.65
N GLN A 368 1.67 -16.12 -14.43
CA GLN A 368 0.43 -16.88 -14.18
C GLN A 368 0.60 -18.41 -14.20
N SER A 369 1.73 -18.92 -14.70
CA SER A 369 2.09 -20.35 -14.76
C SER A 369 3.12 -20.75 -13.69
N ASP A 370 3.25 -19.92 -12.64
CA ASP A 370 4.21 -20.08 -11.54
C ASP A 370 5.68 -20.09 -12.00
N LYS A 371 6.01 -19.50 -13.16
CA LYS A 371 7.40 -19.41 -13.64
C LYS A 371 8.04 -18.09 -13.24
N PHE A 372 9.25 -18.19 -12.71
CA PHE A 372 10.06 -17.04 -12.30
C PHE A 372 11.35 -16.98 -13.12
N LEU A 373 11.72 -15.79 -13.60
CA LEU A 373 12.97 -15.54 -14.30
C LEU A 373 13.85 -14.64 -13.44
N ASP A 374 14.82 -15.23 -12.71
CA ASP A 374 15.85 -14.49 -11.96
C ASP A 374 16.86 -13.86 -12.92
N GLN A 375 16.45 -12.78 -13.60
CA GLN A 375 17.22 -12.04 -14.58
C GLN A 375 17.08 -10.54 -14.33
N ARG A 376 18.21 -9.84 -14.18
CA ARG A 376 18.24 -8.42 -13.86
C ARG A 376 17.64 -7.53 -14.95
N ASP A 377 17.68 -7.97 -16.20
CA ASP A 377 17.06 -7.30 -17.35
C ASP A 377 15.57 -7.66 -17.55
N LYS A 378 14.92 -8.23 -16.53
CA LYS A 378 13.50 -8.65 -16.55
C LYS A 378 12.72 -8.07 -15.34
N PRO A 379 12.52 -6.73 -15.28
CA PRO A 379 11.86 -6.06 -14.14
C PRO A 379 10.49 -6.64 -13.79
N LEU A 380 9.71 -7.09 -14.78
CA LEU A 380 8.41 -7.76 -14.58
C LEU A 380 8.46 -8.96 -13.62
N PHE A 381 9.65 -9.56 -13.42
CA PHE A 381 9.88 -10.61 -12.43
C PHE A 381 10.71 -10.09 -11.25
N THR A 382 11.80 -9.37 -11.53
CA THR A 382 12.88 -9.10 -10.57
C THR A 382 12.92 -7.69 -9.97
N GLU A 383 12.01 -6.79 -10.34
CA GLU A 383 11.94 -5.44 -9.77
C GLU A 383 11.20 -5.44 -8.42
N PRO A 384 11.81 -4.95 -7.33
CA PRO A 384 11.13 -4.72 -6.07
C PRO A 384 10.56 -3.31 -6.00
N SER A 385 9.49 -3.11 -5.23
CA SER A 385 8.87 -1.81 -5.03
C SER A 385 8.57 -1.53 -3.55
N ILE A 386 8.55 -0.25 -3.18
CA ILE A 386 8.22 0.18 -1.81
C ILE A 386 6.75 -0.16 -1.48
N SER A 387 5.81 -0.06 -2.44
CA SER A 387 4.40 -0.39 -2.21
C SER A 387 4.20 -1.89 -2.02
N SER A 388 4.87 -2.71 -2.83
CA SER A 388 4.88 -4.17 -2.69
C SER A 388 5.41 -4.59 -1.32
N ASN A 389 6.54 -4.00 -0.88
CA ASN A 389 7.10 -4.27 0.44
C ASN A 389 6.24 -3.75 1.61
N ALA A 390 5.51 -2.64 1.45
CA ALA A 390 4.58 -2.15 2.47
C ALA A 390 3.43 -3.15 2.71
N GLY A 391 2.86 -3.71 1.63
CA GLY A 391 1.87 -4.78 1.70
C GLY A 391 2.41 -6.05 2.36
N LEU A 392 3.64 -6.46 2.02
CA LEU A 392 4.32 -7.61 2.63
C LEU A 392 4.52 -7.42 4.15
N VAL A 393 5.03 -6.27 4.58
CA VAL A 393 5.25 -5.98 6.01
C VAL A 393 3.93 -5.97 6.78
N ALA A 394 2.87 -5.38 6.22
CA ALA A 394 1.55 -5.40 6.84
C ALA A 394 1.00 -6.84 6.98
N ALA A 395 1.16 -7.69 5.96
CA ALA A 395 0.77 -9.09 6.01
C ALA A 395 1.58 -9.89 7.05
N LEU A 396 2.91 -9.74 7.06
CA LEU A 396 3.80 -10.37 8.05
C LEU A 396 3.40 -10.05 9.49
N ILE A 397 3.13 -8.77 9.78
CA ILE A 397 2.70 -8.32 11.11
C ILE A 397 1.33 -8.90 11.48
N ALA A 398 0.34 -8.82 10.57
CA ALA A 398 -1.00 -9.33 10.83
C ALA A 398 -1.04 -10.86 11.05
N LEU A 399 -0.13 -11.60 10.41
CA LEU A 399 0.00 -13.06 10.53
C LEU A 399 0.83 -13.51 11.73
N HIS A 400 1.44 -12.59 12.47
CA HIS A 400 2.20 -12.86 13.68
C HIS A 400 1.27 -13.00 14.90
N ASP A 401 0.39 -14.02 14.87
CA ASP A 401 -0.45 -14.38 16.02
C ASP A 401 0.41 -15.01 17.13
N PRO A 402 0.13 -14.70 18.42
CA PRO A 402 0.84 -15.32 19.52
C PRO A 402 0.43 -16.80 19.69
N PRO A 403 1.33 -17.66 20.20
CA PRO A 403 0.94 -18.98 20.64
C PRO A 403 -0.07 -18.88 21.80
N PRO A 404 -1.08 -19.78 21.87
CA PRO A 404 -2.25 -19.63 22.77
C PRO A 404 -1.96 -19.80 24.28
N THR A 405 -0.70 -19.79 24.71
CA THR A 405 -0.25 -20.19 26.04
C THR A 405 0.94 -19.38 26.59
N GLN A 406 0.91 -18.04 26.48
CA GLN A 406 1.73 -17.18 27.36
C GLN A 406 0.93 -16.01 27.95
N SER A 407 0.67 -16.10 29.25
CA SER A 407 0.00 -15.06 30.06
C SER A 407 0.94 -13.93 30.48
N SER A 408 1.85 -13.49 29.59
CA SER A 408 2.95 -12.57 29.91
C SER A 408 2.94 -11.32 29.02
N GLY A 409 2.14 -10.34 29.41
CA GLY A 409 2.43 -8.90 29.25
C GLY A 409 2.26 -8.26 27.87
N THR A 410 2.52 -8.95 26.76
CA THR A 410 2.34 -8.40 25.41
C THR A 410 0.98 -8.79 24.85
N ASN A 411 0.08 -7.81 24.70
CA ASN A 411 -1.15 -7.96 23.92
C ASN A 411 -0.80 -8.12 22.43
N LEU A 412 -0.48 -9.34 22.02
CA LEU A 412 -0.31 -9.73 20.63
C LEU A 412 -1.66 -10.19 20.06
N GLY A 413 -1.92 -9.85 18.80
CA GLY A 413 -3.26 -9.82 18.22
C GLY A 413 -3.73 -8.38 17.99
N ILE A 414 -4.96 -8.21 17.50
CA ILE A 414 -5.43 -6.89 17.10
C ILE A 414 -5.75 -5.98 18.31
N ASP A 415 -5.08 -4.84 18.39
CA ASP A 415 -5.51 -3.75 19.27
C ASP A 415 -6.87 -3.23 18.78
N ILE A 416 -7.93 -3.49 19.54
CA ILE A 416 -9.29 -3.06 19.24
C ILE A 416 -9.53 -1.57 19.52
N SER A 417 -8.74 -0.92 20.37
CA SER A 417 -9.05 0.40 20.93
C SER A 417 -8.05 1.50 20.57
N GLY A 418 -6.77 1.20 20.36
CA GLY A 418 -5.72 2.22 20.17
C GLY A 418 -5.94 3.16 18.99
N LEU A 419 -6.54 2.68 17.90
CA LEU A 419 -6.91 3.51 16.73
C LEU A 419 -7.98 4.56 17.07
N PHE A 420 -8.79 4.32 18.10
CA PHE A 420 -9.90 5.18 18.51
C PHE A 420 -9.55 6.09 19.69
N GLY A 421 -8.28 6.11 20.15
CA GLY A 421 -7.87 6.83 21.37
C GLY A 421 -8.14 8.35 21.38
N ASN A 422 -8.35 8.96 20.21
CA ASN A 422 -8.73 10.38 20.08
C ASN A 422 -10.23 10.61 19.91
N ILE A 423 -11.02 9.56 19.59
CA ILE A 423 -12.46 9.67 19.39
C ILE A 423 -13.15 9.75 20.75
N ARG A 424 -14.16 10.62 20.85
CA ARG A 424 -15.06 10.71 22.00
C ARG A 424 -16.48 10.45 21.53
N LEU A 425 -17.16 9.53 22.20
CA LEU A 425 -18.58 9.24 22.05
C LEU A 425 -19.43 10.25 22.83
#